data_AF-A0A3Q9BNB4-F1
#
_entry.id   AF-A0A3Q9BNB4-F1
#
_cell.length_a   1.000
_cell.length_b   1.000
_cell.length_c   1.000
_cell.angle_alpha   90.00
_cell.angle_beta   90.00
_cell.angle_gamma   90.00
#
_symmetry.space_group_name_H-M   'P 1'
#
loop_
_entity.id
_entity.type
_entity.pdbx_description
1 polymer ?
#
loop_
_entity_poly.entity_id
_entity_poly.type
_entity_poly.pdbx_seq_one_letter_code
_entity_poly.pdbx_strand_id
1 'polypeptide(L)'
;MLNYFRLNKIKNNQGFTLFESLLSLFVNTLILLLIGLTFQTLQGFQQNVHTDKNIEWHLFLNQMENDLTDKTLSLRTKQQLDFDENGTKNKIKYEWKHNEIIRKKNNAGYVPMLTKIREVTYRDTQMKKSVDIEIHFSNGQILKGMVPVEKKDKQ
;
A
#
# COMPACT_ATOMS: atom_id res chain seq x y z
N MET A 1 -79.27 -47.43 13.05
CA MET A 1 -78.24 -48.39 12.57
C MET A 1 -77.85 -47.89 11.17
N LEU A 2 -76.68 -47.31 10.85
CA LEU A 2 -75.30 -47.49 11.29
C LEU A 2 -74.50 -46.17 11.21
N ASN A 3 -73.37 -46.18 11.92
CA ASN A 3 -72.41 -45.12 12.24
C ASN A 3 -71.81 -44.34 11.05
N TYR A 4 -71.68 -43.03 11.26
CA TYR A 4 -70.66 -42.18 10.64
C TYR A 4 -69.26 -42.59 11.14
N PHE A 5 -68.41 -43.12 10.27
CA PHE A 5 -66.98 -43.26 10.56
C PHE A 5 -66.23 -42.06 9.97
N ARG A 6 -66.17 -40.95 10.70
CA ARG A 6 -65.22 -39.86 10.38
C ARG A 6 -63.83 -40.29 10.84
N LEU A 7 -62.98 -40.68 9.90
CA LEU A 7 -61.54 -40.83 10.12
C LEU A 7 -60.95 -39.45 10.42
N ASN A 8 -60.70 -39.18 11.70
CA ASN A 8 -59.93 -38.01 12.11
C ASN A 8 -58.44 -38.28 11.81
N LYS A 9 -57.96 -37.76 10.67
CA LYS A 9 -56.54 -37.86 10.28
C LYS A 9 -55.75 -36.78 11.01
N ILE A 10 -55.28 -37.10 12.22
CA ILE A 10 -54.34 -36.23 12.96
C ILE A 10 -53.02 -36.24 12.20
N LYS A 11 -52.74 -35.19 11.42
CA LYS A 11 -51.42 -34.96 10.81
C LYS A 11 -50.45 -34.56 11.93
N ASN A 12 -49.63 -35.51 12.37
CA ASN A 12 -48.53 -35.22 13.29
C ASN A 12 -47.37 -34.54 12.51
N ASN A 13 -47.36 -33.21 12.49
CA ASN A 13 -46.33 -32.40 11.85
C ASN A 13 -45.15 -32.04 12.78
N GLN A 14 -45.16 -32.47 14.04
CA GLN A 14 -44.16 -32.03 15.04
C GLN A 14 -42.74 -32.54 14.73
N GLY A 15 -42.62 -33.74 14.17
CA GLY A 15 -41.32 -34.27 13.72
C GLY A 15 -40.73 -33.53 12.52
N PHE A 16 -41.58 -32.99 11.64
CA PHE A 16 -41.14 -32.14 10.53
C PHE A 16 -40.59 -30.80 11.02
N THR A 17 -41.21 -30.19 12.05
CA THR A 17 -40.74 -28.94 12.66
C THR A 17 -39.40 -29.08 13.40
N LEU A 18 -39.16 -30.22 14.05
CA LEU A 18 -37.88 -30.47 14.74
C LEU A 18 -36.72 -30.63 13.74
N PHE A 19 -36.95 -31.39 12.66
CA PHE A 19 -35.95 -31.56 11.60
C PHE A 19 -35.67 -30.23 10.88
N GLU A 20 -36.70 -29.44 10.59
CA GLU A 20 -36.57 -28.10 10.02
C GLU A 20 -35.79 -27.13 10.93
N SER A 21 -36.01 -27.22 12.24
CA SER A 21 -35.25 -26.44 13.23
C SER A 21 -33.78 -26.86 13.28
N LEU A 22 -33.49 -28.17 13.20
CA LEU A 22 -32.12 -28.69 13.16
C LEU A 22 -31.38 -28.25 11.89
N LEU A 23 -32.06 -28.28 10.74
CA LEU A 23 -31.52 -27.80 9.48
C LEU A 23 -31.26 -26.29 9.53
N SER A 24 -32.18 -25.52 10.10
CA SER A 24 -32.03 -24.07 10.28
C SER A 24 -30.84 -23.75 11.19
N LEU A 25 -30.66 -24.50 12.28
CA LEU A 25 -29.51 -24.34 13.18
C LEU A 25 -28.20 -24.70 12.49
N PHE A 26 -28.18 -25.76 11.68
CA PHE A 26 -27.02 -26.17 10.91
C PHE A 26 -26.60 -25.08 9.91
N VAL A 27 -27.55 -24.58 9.11
CA VAL A 27 -27.31 -23.47 8.17
C VAL A 27 -26.86 -22.21 8.90
N ASN A 28 -27.49 -21.88 10.02
CA ASN A 28 -27.09 -20.74 10.85
C ASN A 28 -25.64 -20.87 11.36
N THR A 29 -25.25 -22.06 11.79
CA THR A 29 -23.89 -22.33 12.26
C THR A 29 -22.87 -22.19 11.12
N LEU A 30 -23.20 -22.65 9.91
CA LEU A 30 -22.36 -22.44 8.72
C LEU A 30 -22.21 -20.95 8.38
N ILE A 31 -23.30 -20.17 8.47
CA ILE A 31 -23.26 -18.72 8.23
C ILE A 31 -22.35 -18.05 9.27
N LEU A 32 -22.48 -18.39 10.56
CA LEU A 32 -21.63 -17.84 11.62
C LEU A 32 -20.15 -18.21 11.42
N LEU A 33 -19.85 -19.43 10.97
CA LEU A 33 -18.49 -19.85 10.65
C LEU A 33 -17.91 -19.03 9.48
N LEU A 34 -18.68 -18.83 8.41
CA LEU A 34 -18.27 -18.02 7.26
C LEU A 34 -18.00 -16.57 7.69
N ILE A 35 -18.84 -15.99 8.54
CA ILE A 35 -18.61 -14.65 9.09
C ILE A 35 -17.29 -14.62 9.87
N GLY A 36 -17.05 -15.58 10.76
CA GLY A 36 -15.79 -15.67 11.52
C GLY A 36 -14.56 -15.75 10.62
N LEU A 37 -14.60 -16.57 9.58
CA LEU A 37 -13.52 -16.69 8.59
C LEU A 37 -13.29 -15.38 7.83
N THR A 38 -14.36 -14.67 7.43
CA THR A 38 -14.21 -13.36 6.75
C THR A 38 -13.57 -12.30 7.65
N PHE A 39 -13.86 -12.28 8.94
CA PHE A 39 -13.20 -11.37 9.87
C PHE A 39 -11.71 -11.69 10.03
N GLN A 40 -11.34 -12.98 10.10
CA GLN A 40 -9.94 -13.40 10.18
C GLN A 40 -9.15 -13.02 8.92
N THR A 41 -9.74 -13.20 7.73
CA THR A 41 -9.07 -12.83 6.47
C THR A 41 -8.92 -11.30 6.33
N LEU A 42 -9.91 -10.52 6.76
CA LEU A 42 -9.82 -9.05 6.75
C LEU A 42 -8.73 -8.51 7.69
N GLN A 43 -8.57 -9.10 8.88
CA GLN A 43 -7.49 -8.73 9.79
C GLN A 43 -6.11 -9.08 9.23
N GLY A 44 -5.98 -10.24 8.59
CA GLY A 44 -4.74 -10.61 7.88
C GLY A 44 -4.43 -9.68 6.69
N PHE A 45 -5.44 -9.15 6.02
CA PHE A 45 -5.25 -8.24 4.89
C PHE A 45 -4.65 -6.90 5.32
N GLN A 46 -5.04 -6.35 6.47
CA GLN A 46 -4.47 -5.09 6.98
C GLN A 46 -2.95 -5.20 7.24
N GLN A 47 -2.46 -6.36 7.69
CA GLN A 47 -1.03 -6.60 7.81
C GLN A 47 -0.33 -6.70 6.45
N ASN A 48 -0.98 -7.28 5.44
CA ASN A 48 -0.40 -7.45 4.10
C ASN A 48 -0.47 -6.19 3.22
N VAL A 49 -1.35 -5.23 3.50
CA VAL A 49 -1.31 -3.89 2.85
C VAL A 49 0.01 -3.16 3.17
N HIS A 50 0.70 -3.52 4.26
CA HIS A 50 2.05 -3.02 4.50
C HIS A 50 3.10 -3.53 3.48
N THR A 51 2.77 -4.52 2.65
CA THR A 51 3.61 -5.07 1.57
C THR A 51 3.58 -4.20 0.30
N ASP A 52 2.61 -3.28 0.16
CA ASP A 52 2.49 -2.39 -1.01
C ASP A 52 3.59 -1.33 -1.12
N LYS A 53 4.50 -1.26 -0.13
CA LYS A 53 5.66 -0.37 -0.21
C LYS A 53 6.59 -0.67 -1.37
N ASN A 54 6.58 -1.89 -1.91
CA ASN A 54 7.29 -2.20 -3.16
C ASN A 54 6.70 -1.44 -4.37
N ILE A 55 5.37 -1.37 -4.47
CA ILE A 55 4.70 -0.67 -5.58
C ILE A 55 4.92 0.83 -5.45
N GLU A 56 4.69 1.40 -4.25
CA GLU A 56 5.00 2.81 -3.98
C GLU A 56 6.46 3.15 -4.30
N TRP A 57 7.39 2.26 -3.93
CA TRP A 57 8.81 2.41 -4.22
C TRP A 57 9.12 2.43 -5.72
N HIS A 58 8.58 1.49 -6.48
CA HIS A 58 8.79 1.44 -7.93
C HIS A 58 8.17 2.64 -8.65
N LEU A 59 6.99 3.09 -8.23
CA LEU A 59 6.36 4.30 -8.77
C LEU A 59 7.21 5.54 -8.48
N PHE A 60 7.72 5.66 -7.25
CA PHE A 60 8.65 6.73 -6.87
C PHE A 60 9.91 6.73 -7.73
N LEU A 61 10.57 5.57 -7.88
CA LEU A 61 11.80 5.48 -8.67
C LEU A 61 11.55 5.86 -10.13
N ASN A 62 10.49 5.34 -10.74
CA ASN A 62 10.14 5.66 -12.12
C ASN A 62 9.82 7.15 -12.31
N GLN A 63 9.04 7.74 -11.38
CA GLN A 63 8.74 9.17 -11.45
C GLN A 63 9.98 10.03 -11.24
N MET A 64 10.85 9.63 -10.32
CA MET A 64 12.12 10.31 -10.07
C MET A 64 13.02 10.24 -11.30
N GLU A 65 13.17 9.07 -11.92
CA GLU A 65 14.00 8.89 -13.13
C GLU A 65 13.50 9.76 -14.28
N ASN A 66 12.20 9.76 -14.57
CA ASN A 66 11.59 10.63 -15.59
C ASN A 66 11.79 12.12 -15.27
N ASP A 67 11.72 12.51 -14.00
CA ASP A 67 11.99 13.89 -13.62
C ASP A 67 13.45 14.30 -13.82
N LEU A 68 14.38 13.34 -13.85
CA LEU A 68 15.82 13.60 -13.89
C LEU A 68 16.42 13.57 -15.30
N THR A 69 15.71 13.03 -16.29
CA THR A 69 16.21 12.88 -17.66
C THR A 69 16.79 14.18 -18.25
N ASP A 70 16.20 15.34 -17.93
CA ASP A 70 16.64 16.65 -18.43
C ASP A 70 17.15 17.60 -17.32
N LYS A 71 17.48 17.05 -16.15
CA LYS A 71 17.84 17.86 -14.97
C LYS A 71 19.19 17.49 -14.40
N THR A 72 19.92 18.51 -13.95
CA THR A 72 21.23 18.32 -13.34
C THR A 72 21.15 18.44 -11.83
N LEU A 73 21.86 17.58 -11.11
CA LEU A 73 21.93 17.62 -9.65
C LEU A 73 22.67 18.89 -9.21
N SER A 74 21.99 19.78 -8.49
CA SER A 74 22.53 21.07 -8.03
C SER A 74 22.92 21.06 -6.55
N LEU A 75 22.12 20.41 -5.69
CA LEU A 75 22.41 20.23 -4.27
C LEU A 75 22.08 18.80 -3.82
N ARG A 76 22.94 18.23 -2.99
CA ARG A 76 22.66 17.01 -2.24
C ARG A 76 22.98 17.22 -0.76
N THR A 77 22.07 16.79 0.09
CA THR A 77 22.24 16.68 1.54
C THR A 77 21.68 15.33 2.00
N LYS A 78 21.91 14.95 3.26
CA LYS A 78 21.39 13.68 3.82
C LYS A 78 19.86 13.54 3.70
N GLN A 79 19.14 14.65 3.66
CA GLN A 79 17.67 14.69 3.69
C GLN A 79 17.06 15.37 2.46
N GLN A 80 17.89 15.88 1.54
CA GLN A 80 17.40 16.72 0.45
C GLN A 80 18.21 16.52 -0.84
N LEU A 81 17.52 16.49 -1.96
CA LEU A 81 18.08 16.51 -3.31
C LEU A 81 17.43 17.63 -4.10
N ASP A 82 18.23 18.56 -4.63
CA ASP A 82 17.77 19.61 -5.54
C ASP A 82 18.35 19.39 -6.93
N PHE A 83 17.50 19.60 -7.92
CA PHE A 83 17.80 19.45 -9.33
C PHE A 83 17.41 20.73 -10.08
N ASP A 84 18.33 21.22 -10.91
CA ASP A 84 18.09 22.35 -11.79
C ASP A 84 17.73 21.83 -13.19
N GLU A 85 16.67 22.37 -13.78
CA GLU A 85 16.27 22.05 -15.16
C GLU A 85 17.17 22.81 -16.15
N ASN A 86 17.80 22.09 -17.09
CA ASN A 86 18.71 22.70 -18.06
C ASN A 86 17.96 23.72 -18.94
N GLY A 87 18.49 24.95 -19.03
CA GLY A 87 17.91 26.00 -19.87
C GLY A 87 16.74 26.79 -19.26
N THR A 88 16.30 26.49 -18.04
CA THR A 88 15.27 27.29 -17.34
C THR A 88 15.66 27.61 -15.90
N LYS A 89 14.94 28.52 -15.23
CA LYS A 89 15.09 28.78 -13.78
C LYS A 89 14.31 27.79 -12.90
N ASN A 90 13.77 26.73 -13.49
CA ASN A 90 12.98 25.77 -12.75
C ASN A 90 13.86 24.85 -11.90
N LYS A 91 13.38 24.55 -10.70
CA LYS A 91 14.04 23.67 -9.74
C LYS A 91 13.08 22.62 -9.22
N ILE A 92 13.53 21.38 -9.17
CA ILE A 92 12.81 20.30 -8.47
C ILE A 92 13.57 19.97 -7.20
N LYS A 93 12.83 19.85 -6.11
CA LYS A 93 13.37 19.51 -4.79
C LYS A 93 12.66 18.28 -4.27
N TYR A 94 13.45 17.31 -3.81
CA TYR A 94 13.01 16.17 -3.02
C TYR A 94 13.49 16.37 -1.59
N GLU A 95 12.57 16.46 -0.65
CA GLU A 95 12.85 16.74 0.77
C GLU A 95 12.25 15.63 1.63
N TRP A 96 13.06 15.04 2.50
CA TRP A 96 12.57 14.11 3.52
C TRP A 96 12.15 14.89 4.77
N LYS A 97 10.84 14.91 5.05
CA LYS A 97 10.25 15.61 6.19
C LYS A 97 9.03 14.85 6.72
N HIS A 98 8.80 14.86 8.03
CA HIS A 98 7.65 14.21 8.67
C HIS A 98 7.45 12.74 8.26
N ASN A 99 8.54 11.97 8.13
CA ASN A 99 8.49 10.56 7.72
C ASN A 99 7.97 10.35 6.27
N GLU A 100 8.06 11.37 5.43
CA GLU A 100 7.67 11.34 4.02
C GLU A 100 8.74 11.98 3.13
N ILE A 101 8.90 11.49 1.90
CA ILE A 101 9.64 12.22 0.86
C ILE A 101 8.64 13.04 0.06
N ILE A 102 8.87 14.35 -0.01
CA ILE A 102 8.00 15.31 -0.68
C ILE A 102 8.74 15.89 -1.87
N ARG A 103 8.05 15.98 -3.01
CA ARG A 103 8.50 16.71 -4.19
C ARG A 103 7.91 18.12 -4.20
N LYS A 104 8.75 19.11 -4.49
CA LYS A 104 8.37 20.51 -4.72
C LYS A 104 8.94 20.99 -6.06
N LYS A 105 8.19 21.83 -6.78
CA LYS A 105 8.66 22.49 -8.00
C LYS A 105 8.73 23.99 -7.74
N ASN A 106 9.89 24.61 -7.97
CA ASN A 106 10.15 26.03 -7.70
C ASN A 106 9.81 26.45 -6.26
N ASN A 107 10.09 25.56 -5.29
CA ASN A 107 9.77 25.74 -3.88
C ASN A 107 8.26 25.88 -3.57
N ALA A 108 7.41 25.61 -4.55
CA ALA A 108 5.96 25.57 -4.45
C ALA A 108 5.44 24.13 -4.68
N GLY A 109 4.21 23.89 -4.22
CA GLY A 109 3.58 22.57 -4.26
C GLY A 109 4.02 21.67 -3.11
N TYR A 110 3.19 20.67 -2.82
CA TYR A 110 3.44 19.61 -1.85
C TYR A 110 2.91 18.32 -2.46
N VAL A 111 3.80 17.50 -3.00
CA VAL A 111 3.43 16.18 -3.53
C VAL A 111 4.16 15.12 -2.72
N PRO A 112 3.48 14.43 -1.80
CA PRO A 112 4.08 13.32 -1.06
C PRO A 112 4.32 12.17 -2.05
N MET A 113 5.56 11.71 -2.13
CA MET A 113 5.97 10.66 -3.07
C MET A 113 6.14 9.31 -2.38
N LEU A 114 6.63 9.33 -1.14
CA LEU A 114 6.76 8.13 -0.32
C LEU A 114 6.41 8.49 1.12
N THR A 115 5.70 7.59 1.79
CA THR A 115 5.22 7.79 3.17
C THR A 115 5.64 6.67 4.09
N LYS A 116 5.54 6.91 5.40
CA LYS A 116 5.90 5.93 6.45
C LYS A 116 7.37 5.51 6.38
N ILE A 117 8.24 6.49 6.17
CA ILE A 117 9.68 6.31 6.11
C ILE A 117 10.28 6.56 7.50
N ARG A 118 11.11 5.64 7.97
CA ARG A 118 11.89 5.80 9.19
C ARG A 118 13.23 6.50 8.91
N GLU A 119 13.89 6.13 7.83
CA GLU A 119 15.22 6.66 7.47
C GLU A 119 15.45 6.64 5.96
N VAL A 120 16.19 7.63 5.45
CA VAL A 120 16.65 7.69 4.06
C VAL A 120 18.15 7.91 4.04
N THR A 121 18.84 7.12 3.22
CA THR A 121 20.28 7.27 2.97
C THR A 121 20.54 7.41 1.48
N TYR A 122 21.27 8.45 1.10
CA TYR A 122 21.75 8.68 -0.26
C TYR A 122 23.26 8.43 -0.33
N ARG A 123 23.72 7.52 -1.19
CA ARG A 123 25.14 7.21 -1.41
C ARG A 123 25.53 7.49 -2.87
N ASP A 124 26.79 7.88 -3.08
CA ASP A 124 27.35 7.98 -4.43
C ASP A 124 27.84 6.60 -4.88
N THR A 125 27.58 6.25 -6.14
CA THR A 125 28.24 5.11 -6.76
C THR A 125 29.69 5.48 -7.12
N GLN A 126 30.56 4.48 -7.19
CA GLN A 126 31.99 4.62 -7.49
C GLN A 126 32.26 5.43 -8.78
N MET A 127 31.30 5.46 -9.71
CA MET A 127 31.42 6.15 -11.00
C MET A 127 30.76 7.54 -11.04
N LYS A 128 30.23 8.08 -9.93
CA LYS A 128 29.63 9.43 -9.78
C LYS A 128 28.47 9.80 -10.73
N LYS A 129 28.01 8.88 -11.57
CA LYS A 129 26.91 9.06 -12.55
C LYS A 129 25.54 8.61 -12.04
N SER A 130 25.46 8.13 -10.80
CA SER A 130 24.21 7.69 -10.20
C SER A 130 24.20 7.88 -8.68
N VAL A 131 22.99 7.91 -8.14
CA VAL A 131 22.72 7.98 -6.70
C VAL A 131 22.12 6.66 -6.26
N ASP A 132 22.73 6.01 -5.28
CA ASP A 132 22.11 4.91 -4.56
C ASP A 132 21.21 5.49 -3.47
N ILE A 133 19.96 5.03 -3.45
CA ILE A 133 18.93 5.41 -2.50
C ILE A 133 18.57 4.17 -1.70
N GLU A 134 18.72 4.25 -0.38
CA GLU A 134 18.30 3.23 0.57
C GLU A 134 17.27 3.82 1.53
N ILE A 135 16.08 3.20 1.59
CA ILE A 135 14.96 3.63 2.43
C ILE A 135 14.62 2.54 3.42
N HIS A 136 14.54 2.93 4.69
CA HIS A 136 14.04 2.12 5.78
C HIS A 136 12.62 2.56 6.09
N PHE A 137 11.63 1.71 5.84
CA PHE A 137 10.23 2.00 6.13
C PHE A 137 9.88 1.71 7.60
N SER A 138 8.80 2.31 8.10
CA SER A 138 8.32 2.12 9.47
C SER A 138 7.87 0.69 9.77
N ASN A 139 7.56 -0.12 8.74
CA ASN A 139 7.24 -1.54 8.85
C ASN A 139 8.49 -2.44 8.96
N GLY A 140 9.70 -1.86 8.96
CA GLY A 140 10.97 -2.60 9.01
C GLY A 140 11.49 -3.06 7.65
N GLN A 141 10.74 -2.83 6.56
CA GLN A 141 11.19 -3.15 5.21
C GLN A 141 12.29 -2.17 4.77
N ILE A 142 13.32 -2.70 4.11
CA ILE A 142 14.42 -1.91 3.55
C ILE A 142 14.40 -2.09 2.04
N LEU A 143 14.25 -1.00 1.30
CA LEU A 143 14.30 -1.00 -0.16
C LEU A 143 15.47 -0.16 -0.66
N LYS A 144 16.07 -0.64 -1.74
CA LYS A 144 17.23 -0.02 -2.38
C LYS A 144 16.96 0.19 -3.85
N GLY A 145 17.56 1.23 -4.40
CA GLY A 145 17.44 1.57 -5.81
C GLY A 145 18.54 2.54 -6.21
N MET A 146 18.76 2.62 -7.51
CA MET A 146 19.78 3.45 -8.11
C MET A 146 19.11 4.33 -9.15
N VAL A 147 19.42 5.62 -9.12
CA VAL A 147 18.87 6.57 -10.08
C VAL A 147 20.02 7.27 -10.80
N PRO A 148 20.07 7.24 -12.15
CA PRO A 148 21.09 7.95 -12.90
C PRO A 148 20.93 9.46 -12.69
N VAL A 149 22.05 10.17 -12.51
CA VAL A 149 22.06 11.63 -12.37
C VAL A 149 23.18 12.23 -13.19
N GLU A 150 22.86 13.26 -13.96
CA GLU A 150 23.85 14.13 -14.56
C GLU A 150 24.30 15.17 -13.52
N LYS A 151 25.59 15.21 -13.20
CA LYS A 151 26.15 16.22 -12.30
C LYS A 151 26.48 17.46 -13.12
N LYS A 152 26.09 18.63 -12.61
CA LYS A 152 26.58 19.90 -13.12
C LYS A 152 28.05 20.01 -12.72
N ASP A 153 28.96 19.94 -13.70
CA ASP A 153 30.37 20.24 -13.43
C ASP A 153 30.45 21.67 -12.91
N LYS A 154 30.97 21.81 -11.69
CA LYS A 154 31.29 23.13 -11.12
C LYS A 154 32.45 23.69 -11.94
N GLN A 155 32.17 24.67 -12.80
CA GLN A 155 33.18 25.65 -13.22
C GLN A 155 33.51 26.57 -12.04
#